data_AF-A0A6S7KAG0-F1
#
_entry.id   AF-A0A6S7KAG0-F1
#
_cell.length_a   1.000
_cell.length_b   1.000
_cell.length_c   1.000
_cell.angle_alpha   90.00
_cell.angle_beta   90.00
_cell.angle_gamma   90.00
#
_symmetry.space_group_name_H-M   'P 1'
#
loop_
_entity.id
_entity.type
_entity.pdbx_description
1 polymer ?
#
loop_
_entity_poly.entity_id
_entity_poly.type
_entity_poly.pdbx_seq_one_letter_code
_entity_poly.pdbx_strand_id
1 'polypeptide(L)'
;MFLGLAYKQVENQVILFVTTTQSVLSYNTSVKDQRQVLLDMHGCDPRCSVLSDISQESQFVFVAARTEALYFYQPDCRGAVLPFEGEKLMISWHRGYLVVVSSDMKGIPGKSAARSMNLVTIYDIQNKFVAFSGPLPGVADVLSEWGSLYILTSGNTLYHFQEKDTQTKLEILFKKNLYAVAIDLARSQHYSDGLMDIFTQYGDHLYSKGDHDGAMKQYIRTIGHLEPSYVIRKFLDAQRIHNLTAYLQALHEQNLANTDHTTLLLNCYTKLKDVSKLDEFIMTDKELNFDVETAIKVCRQASYYDHALYLAEKFHQNDWYLKVQLEDNKDYQKALDYIGKLEFPAAKHNLRNYGKTLMEAEPDKTTELLKLLCTDYRSSESPLVDDNDMTGGARKILRAEPETFIHIFVHKKNKLIEFLEHMTKVRAKSSSMVCSTLLELYLNKAKHCKDKMDEVEPESKALALLQNVEGKYEIDNDHAMVLAQMHNFKAGILLLYEKSKLFPQILRYHMEHDEHVNVIDTCRNYG
;
A
#
# COMPACT_ATOMS: atom_id res chain seq x y z
N MET A 1 -55.21 31.76 39.11
CA MET A 1 -54.44 32.94 38.68
C MET A 1 -53.46 32.47 37.62
N PHE A 2 -53.48 33.05 36.42
CA PHE A 2 -52.54 32.69 35.35
C PHE A 2 -51.19 33.32 35.65
N LEU A 3 -50.12 32.51 35.63
CA LEU A 3 -48.76 32.92 35.97
C LEU A 3 -47.86 33.10 34.74
N GLY A 4 -48.22 32.46 33.64
CA GLY A 4 -47.58 32.62 32.34
C GLY A 4 -48.61 32.47 31.23
N LEU A 5 -48.56 33.36 30.25
CA LEU A 5 -49.39 33.34 29.05
C LEU A 5 -48.49 33.56 27.84
N ALA A 6 -48.63 32.70 26.83
CA ALA A 6 -47.75 32.75 25.69
C ALA A 6 -48.45 32.25 24.43
N TYR A 7 -48.44 33.05 23.36
CA TYR A 7 -49.02 32.68 22.07
C TYR A 7 -47.94 32.20 21.12
N LYS A 8 -48.18 31.07 20.45
CA LYS A 8 -47.36 30.61 19.33
C LYS A 8 -48.22 30.28 18.13
N GLN A 9 -47.81 30.78 16.98
CA GLN A 9 -48.36 30.33 15.70
C GLN A 9 -47.56 29.12 15.24
N VAL A 10 -48.25 27.99 15.06
CA VAL A 10 -47.69 26.76 14.50
C VAL A 10 -48.47 26.47 13.22
N GLU A 11 -47.78 26.51 12.08
CA GLU A 11 -48.40 26.45 10.75
C GLU A 11 -49.51 27.53 10.58
N ASN A 12 -50.77 27.08 10.51
CA ASN A 12 -51.96 27.91 10.33
C ASN A 12 -52.84 27.97 11.59
N GLN A 13 -52.32 27.55 12.75
CA GLN A 13 -53.02 27.51 14.02
C GLN A 13 -52.32 28.37 15.07
N VAL A 14 -53.11 29.09 15.87
CA VAL A 14 -52.65 29.89 17.00
C VAL A 14 -52.91 29.10 18.27
N ILE A 15 -51.84 28.85 19.02
CA ILE A 15 -51.85 28.02 20.21
C ILE A 15 -51.46 28.90 21.39
N LEU A 16 -52.32 28.97 22.39
CA LEU A 16 -52.12 29.68 23.63
C LEU A 16 -51.67 28.70 24.71
N PHE A 17 -50.45 28.88 25.20
CA PHE A 17 -49.94 28.18 26.38
C PHE A 17 -50.28 28.97 27.63
N VAL A 18 -50.80 28.26 28.62
CA VAL A 18 -51.24 28.81 29.89
C VAL A 18 -50.62 28.01 31.02
N THR A 19 -49.89 28.69 31.89
CA THR A 19 -49.34 28.08 33.11
C THR A 19 -49.95 28.69 34.36
N THR A 20 -50.35 27.83 35.28
CA THR A 20 -50.78 28.18 36.64
C THR A 20 -49.78 27.62 37.65
N THR A 21 -50.01 27.79 38.95
CA THR A 21 -49.22 27.10 39.99
C THR A 21 -49.45 25.59 40.01
N GLN A 22 -50.57 25.12 39.45
CA GLN A 22 -51.01 23.73 39.56
C GLN A 22 -51.00 22.98 38.23
N SER A 23 -50.97 23.65 37.08
CA SER A 23 -51.06 22.97 35.80
C SER A 23 -50.48 23.77 34.63
N VAL A 24 -50.13 23.06 33.56
CA VAL A 24 -49.76 23.62 32.25
C VAL A 24 -50.78 23.15 31.21
N LEU A 25 -51.33 24.08 30.45
CA LEU A 25 -52.42 23.87 29.48
C LEU A 25 -52.04 24.49 28.13
N SER A 26 -52.49 23.87 27.04
CA SER A 26 -52.51 24.50 25.71
C SER A 26 -53.94 24.61 25.20
N TYR A 27 -54.22 25.72 24.52
CA TYR A 27 -55.51 26.01 23.88
C TYR A 27 -55.28 26.34 22.43
N ASN A 28 -55.97 25.65 21.54
CA ASN A 28 -56.03 26.04 20.13
C ASN A 28 -57.08 27.13 19.94
N THR A 29 -56.65 28.35 19.65
CA THR A 29 -57.55 29.52 19.50
C THR A 29 -58.02 29.72 18.05
N SER A 30 -57.51 28.95 17.09
CA SER A 30 -57.90 29.04 15.67
C SER A 30 -59.14 28.22 15.31
N VAL A 31 -59.52 27.24 16.15
CA VAL A 31 -60.68 26.37 15.92
C VAL A 31 -61.88 26.86 16.75
N LYS A 32 -63.09 26.86 16.19
CA LYS A 32 -64.32 27.30 16.89
C LYS A 32 -64.61 26.50 18.17
N ASP A 33 -64.30 25.20 18.17
CA ASP A 33 -64.19 24.39 19.37
C ASP A 33 -62.77 24.56 19.93
N GLN A 34 -62.64 25.38 20.98
CA GLN A 34 -61.38 25.61 21.69
C GLN A 34 -60.91 24.30 22.33
N ARG A 35 -60.18 23.47 21.57
CA ARG A 35 -59.59 22.24 22.10
C ARG A 35 -58.54 22.60 23.14
N GLN A 36 -58.85 22.28 24.39
CA GLN A 36 -57.93 22.34 25.53
C GLN A 36 -57.18 21.01 25.64
N VAL A 37 -55.87 21.08 25.78
CA VAL A 37 -55.02 19.92 26.11
C VAL A 37 -54.33 20.18 27.45
N LEU A 38 -54.45 19.23 28.38
CA LEU A 38 -53.73 19.24 29.63
C LEU A 38 -52.34 18.65 29.41
N LEU A 39 -51.30 19.48 29.51
CA LEU A 39 -49.92 19.10 29.24
C LEU A 39 -49.20 18.60 30.50
N ASP A 40 -49.50 19.19 31.66
CA ASP A 40 -48.98 18.73 32.96
C ASP A 40 -49.91 19.10 34.12
N MET A 41 -49.95 18.25 35.13
CA MET A 41 -50.67 18.43 36.42
C MET A 41 -49.82 19.15 37.48
N HIS A 42 -48.69 19.72 37.07
CA HIS A 42 -47.83 20.54 37.91
C HIS A 42 -47.51 21.86 37.20
N GLY A 43 -47.61 22.97 37.92
CA GLY A 43 -47.41 24.31 37.38
C GLY A 43 -45.97 24.82 37.46
N CYS A 44 -45.80 26.15 37.44
CA CYS A 44 -44.53 26.80 37.78
C CYS A 44 -44.77 28.10 38.55
N ASP A 45 -43.71 28.62 39.17
CA ASP A 45 -43.72 29.92 39.84
C ASP A 45 -43.79 31.09 38.84
N PRO A 46 -44.17 32.30 39.29
CA PRO A 46 -44.19 33.49 38.44
C PRO A 46 -42.83 33.71 37.75
N ARG A 47 -42.85 34.13 36.48
CA ARG A 47 -41.64 34.36 35.64
C ARG A 47 -40.78 33.11 35.37
N CYS A 48 -41.25 31.92 35.74
CA CYS A 48 -40.58 30.65 35.46
C CYS A 48 -41.14 29.94 34.22
N SER A 49 -41.76 30.69 33.29
CA SER A 49 -42.27 30.17 32.02
C SER A 49 -41.87 31.05 30.84
N VAL A 50 -41.42 30.47 29.73
CA VAL A 50 -41.00 31.22 28.53
C VAL A 50 -41.26 30.43 27.24
N LEU A 51 -41.48 31.13 26.13
CA LEU A 51 -41.52 30.55 24.78
C LEU A 51 -40.11 30.45 24.19
N SER A 52 -39.87 29.41 23.40
CA SER A 52 -38.69 29.34 22.54
C SER A 52 -38.83 30.24 21.31
N ASP A 53 -37.71 30.73 20.79
CA ASP A 53 -37.63 31.50 19.54
C ASP A 53 -38.03 30.65 18.31
N ILE A 54 -38.52 31.34 17.28
CA ILE A 54 -39.30 30.86 16.13
C ILE A 54 -38.42 30.15 15.08
N SER A 55 -37.10 30.36 15.11
CA SER A 55 -36.21 30.07 13.98
C SER A 55 -35.66 28.64 13.90
N GLN A 56 -35.96 27.75 14.85
CA GLN A 56 -35.49 26.36 14.79
C GLN A 56 -36.60 25.34 14.97
N GLU A 57 -36.60 24.37 14.06
CA GLU A 57 -37.54 23.28 13.91
C GLU A 57 -38.00 22.66 15.24
N SER A 58 -39.29 22.84 15.53
CA SER A 58 -40.26 21.84 16.03
C SER A 58 -39.93 20.90 17.20
N GLN A 59 -38.91 21.13 18.03
CA GLN A 59 -38.70 20.27 19.21
C GLN A 59 -39.26 20.86 20.52
N PHE A 60 -39.10 22.15 20.74
CA PHE A 60 -39.47 22.79 22.02
C PHE A 60 -40.26 24.05 21.76
N VAL A 61 -41.48 24.14 22.29
CA VAL A 61 -42.36 25.30 22.06
C VAL A 61 -42.47 26.17 23.31
N PHE A 62 -42.66 25.54 24.46
CA PHE A 62 -42.89 26.24 25.72
C PHE A 62 -42.07 25.56 26.83
N VAL A 63 -41.45 26.36 27.69
CA VAL A 63 -40.58 25.89 28.77
C VAL A 63 -41.15 26.34 30.10
N ALA A 64 -41.30 25.42 31.04
CA ALA A 64 -41.62 25.73 32.44
C ALA A 64 -40.50 25.24 33.35
N ALA A 65 -39.97 26.13 34.17
CA ALA A 65 -38.93 25.83 35.14
C ALA A 65 -39.55 25.53 36.51
N ARG A 66 -39.09 24.45 37.13
CA ARG A 66 -39.37 24.11 38.53
C ARG A 66 -38.07 23.92 39.29
N THR A 67 -38.18 23.67 40.60
CA THR A 67 -37.02 23.49 41.48
C THR A 67 -36.15 22.32 41.06
N GLU A 68 -36.76 21.23 40.57
CA GLU A 68 -36.08 19.99 40.21
C GLU A 68 -35.60 19.94 38.75
N ALA A 69 -36.31 20.57 37.82
CA ALA A 69 -36.06 20.43 36.39
C ALA A 69 -36.64 21.56 35.53
N LEU A 70 -36.18 21.60 34.29
CA LEU A 70 -36.77 22.36 33.20
C LEU A 70 -37.63 21.41 32.35
N TYR A 71 -38.92 21.73 32.21
CA TYR A 71 -39.87 20.95 31.45
C TYR A 71 -40.17 21.63 30.13
N PHE A 72 -40.02 20.89 29.04
CA PHE A 72 -40.32 21.37 27.70
C PHE A 72 -41.65 20.81 27.22
N TYR A 73 -42.43 21.63 26.52
CA TYR A 73 -43.76 21.30 26.05
C TYR A 73 -43.90 21.56 24.56
N GLN A 74 -44.68 20.70 23.91
CA GLN A 74 -45.19 20.85 22.56
C GLN A 74 -46.71 21.10 22.64
N PRO A 75 -47.37 21.50 21.55
CA PRO A 75 -48.79 21.81 21.57
C PRO A 75 -49.69 20.68 22.09
N ASP A 76 -49.34 19.43 21.77
CA ASP A 76 -50.18 18.26 22.07
C ASP A 76 -49.61 17.36 23.18
N CYS A 77 -48.33 17.52 23.53
CA CYS A 77 -47.65 16.61 24.45
C CYS A 77 -46.54 17.28 25.27
N ARG A 78 -46.16 16.59 26.34
CA ARG A 78 -44.98 16.92 27.14
C ARG A 78 -43.73 16.40 26.42
N GLY A 79 -42.76 17.30 26.22
CA GLY A 79 -41.47 17.03 25.58
C GLY A 79 -40.39 16.62 26.58
N ALA A 80 -39.14 16.94 26.24
CA ALA A 80 -37.98 16.58 27.05
C ALA A 80 -38.00 17.21 28.45
N VAL A 81 -37.25 16.62 29.37
CA VAL A 81 -37.02 17.15 30.72
C VAL A 81 -35.52 17.25 30.94
N LEU A 82 -35.03 18.43 31.32
CA LEU A 82 -33.64 18.62 31.71
C LEU A 82 -33.56 18.74 33.23
N PRO A 83 -32.94 17.76 33.92
CA PRO A 83 -32.79 17.82 35.37
C PRO A 83 -31.87 18.99 35.71
N PHE A 84 -32.37 19.93 36.51
CA PHE A 84 -31.62 21.07 36.98
C PHE A 84 -32.16 21.50 38.33
N GLU A 85 -31.46 21.09 39.38
CA GLU A 85 -31.84 21.36 40.75
C GLU A 85 -31.46 22.79 41.15
N GLY A 86 -32.39 23.48 41.80
CA GLY A 86 -32.18 24.81 42.37
C GLY A 86 -33.43 25.66 42.29
N GLU A 87 -33.59 26.57 43.26
CA GLU A 87 -34.69 27.53 43.31
C GLU A 87 -34.57 28.52 42.14
N LYS A 88 -35.47 28.39 41.15
CA LYS A 88 -35.53 29.23 39.96
C LYS A 88 -36.32 30.48 40.29
N LEU A 89 -35.75 31.65 40.01
CA LEU A 89 -36.43 32.93 40.21
C LEU A 89 -37.08 33.43 38.92
N MET A 90 -36.40 33.23 37.78
CA MET A 90 -36.93 33.55 36.46
C MET A 90 -36.19 32.79 35.36
N ILE A 91 -36.87 32.62 34.23
CA ILE A 91 -36.26 32.15 32.98
C ILE A 91 -36.57 33.10 31.85
N SER A 92 -35.63 33.24 30.93
CA SER A 92 -35.80 34.04 29.70
C SER A 92 -35.16 33.31 28.52
N TRP A 93 -35.64 33.60 27.33
CA TRP A 93 -35.17 32.99 26.10
C TRP A 93 -34.58 34.07 25.20
N HIS A 94 -33.36 33.84 24.71
CA HIS A 94 -32.67 34.73 23.80
C HIS A 94 -32.05 33.93 22.65
N ARG A 95 -32.64 34.02 21.45
CA ARG A 95 -32.18 33.29 20.25
C ARG A 95 -32.14 31.79 20.46
N GLY A 96 -30.95 31.18 20.56
CA GLY A 96 -30.75 29.75 20.87
C GLY A 96 -30.44 29.47 22.35
N TYR A 97 -30.39 30.51 23.18
CA TYR A 97 -29.93 30.42 24.56
C TYR A 97 -31.10 30.52 25.56
N LEU A 98 -31.10 29.61 26.54
CA LEU A 98 -31.98 29.68 27.70
C LEU A 98 -31.22 30.31 28.87
N VAL A 99 -31.74 31.42 29.37
CA VAL A 99 -31.21 32.12 30.54
C VAL A 99 -32.00 31.69 31.77
N VAL A 100 -31.31 31.15 32.76
CA VAL A 100 -31.88 30.72 34.04
C VAL A 100 -31.27 31.55 35.15
N VAL A 101 -32.13 32.22 35.91
CA VAL A 101 -31.73 32.95 37.12
C VAL A 101 -32.18 32.14 38.31
N SER A 102 -31.22 31.72 39.13
CA SER A 102 -31.44 30.93 40.34
C SER A 102 -31.03 31.70 41.58
N SER A 103 -31.68 31.39 42.70
CA SER A 103 -31.27 31.87 44.03
C SER A 103 -29.93 31.22 44.39
N ASP A 104 -28.90 32.02 44.71
CA ASP A 104 -27.64 31.46 45.18
C ASP A 104 -27.80 30.98 46.63
N MET A 105 -28.13 29.70 46.80
CA MET A 105 -28.25 29.07 48.11
C MET A 105 -26.89 28.84 48.81
N LYS A 106 -25.76 29.21 48.19
CA LYS A 106 -24.41 29.13 48.80
C LYS A 106 -23.91 30.50 49.25
N GLY A 107 -24.74 31.23 49.98
CA GLY A 107 -24.30 32.39 50.74
C GLY A 107 -23.30 31.99 51.82
N ILE A 108 -22.08 32.54 51.75
CA ILE A 108 -21.09 32.51 52.83
C ILE A 108 -21.76 33.04 54.11
N PRO A 109 -21.77 32.29 55.23
CA PRO A 109 -22.35 32.79 56.47
C PRO A 109 -21.48 33.92 57.02
N GLY A 110 -22.02 35.14 57.11
CA GLY A 110 -21.39 36.19 57.92
C GLY A 110 -21.38 37.64 57.41
N LYS A 111 -22.05 38.01 56.31
CA LYS A 111 -22.19 39.44 55.96
C LYS A 111 -23.62 39.80 55.54
N SER A 112 -24.24 40.61 56.39
CA SER A 112 -25.31 41.60 56.15
C SER A 112 -26.24 41.38 54.95
N ALA A 113 -27.52 41.20 55.26
CA ALA A 113 -28.67 41.09 54.36
C ALA A 113 -28.93 42.34 53.50
N ALA A 114 -28.02 42.70 52.59
CA ALA A 114 -28.13 43.93 51.80
C ALA A 114 -28.10 43.76 50.28
N ARG A 115 -27.68 42.62 49.71
CA ARG A 115 -27.88 42.30 48.29
C ARG A 115 -28.02 40.79 48.12
N SER A 116 -29.22 40.31 47.78
CA SER A 116 -29.39 38.94 47.29
C SER A 116 -28.46 38.73 46.10
N MET A 117 -27.58 37.75 46.13
CA MET A 117 -26.82 37.33 44.95
C MET A 117 -27.65 36.30 44.22
N ASN A 118 -27.80 36.47 42.92
CA ASN A 118 -28.50 35.52 42.07
C ASN A 118 -27.48 34.88 41.14
N LEU A 119 -27.53 33.57 40.95
CA LEU A 119 -26.70 32.85 40.00
C LEU A 119 -27.38 32.88 38.63
N VAL A 120 -26.75 33.54 37.66
CA VAL A 120 -27.22 33.56 36.28
C VAL A 120 -26.46 32.52 35.48
N THR A 121 -27.21 31.61 34.85
CA THR A 121 -26.65 30.60 33.95
C THR A 121 -27.30 30.71 32.57
N ILE A 122 -26.48 30.83 31.53
CA ILE A 122 -26.91 30.89 30.12
C ILE A 122 -26.56 29.54 29.50
N TYR A 123 -27.58 28.83 29.04
CA TYR A 123 -27.46 27.50 28.43
C TYR A 123 -27.64 27.58 26.93
N ASP A 124 -26.76 26.89 26.20
CA ASP A 124 -27.00 26.51 24.82
C ASP A 124 -27.65 25.13 24.81
N ILE A 125 -28.96 25.07 24.54
CA ILE A 125 -29.71 23.81 24.56
C ILE A 125 -29.37 22.95 23.34
N GLN A 126 -29.04 23.56 22.21
CA GLN A 126 -28.73 22.85 20.97
C GLN A 126 -27.40 22.12 21.08
N ASN A 127 -26.37 22.83 21.54
CA ASN A 127 -25.02 22.30 21.69
C ASN A 127 -24.74 21.71 23.09
N LYS A 128 -25.75 21.69 23.97
CA LYS A 128 -25.74 21.09 25.32
C LYS A 128 -24.57 21.56 26.21
N PHE A 129 -24.22 22.84 26.17
CA PHE A 129 -23.17 23.40 27.03
C PHE A 129 -23.61 24.69 27.73
N VAL A 130 -22.88 25.04 28.79
CA VAL A 130 -23.10 26.29 29.55
C VAL A 130 -22.27 27.40 28.92
N ALA A 131 -22.93 28.36 28.29
CA ALA A 131 -22.28 29.50 27.64
C ALA A 131 -21.73 30.50 28.67
N PHE A 132 -22.45 30.70 29.77
CA PHE A 132 -22.02 31.56 30.88
C PHE A 132 -22.64 31.08 32.19
N SER A 133 -21.88 31.18 33.28
CA SER A 133 -22.37 30.97 34.64
C SER A 133 -21.64 31.91 35.57
N GLY A 134 -22.38 32.78 36.27
CA GLY A 134 -21.76 33.73 37.19
C GLY A 134 -22.75 34.36 38.17
N PRO A 135 -22.29 34.73 39.37
CA PRO A 135 -23.11 35.44 40.35
C PRO A 135 -23.30 36.91 39.93
N LEU A 136 -24.54 37.38 39.96
CA LEU A 136 -24.92 38.78 39.74
C LEU A 136 -25.75 39.30 40.92
N PRO A 137 -25.55 40.56 41.35
CA PRO A 137 -26.29 41.11 42.48
C PRO A 137 -27.74 41.37 42.09
N GLY A 138 -28.68 40.72 42.77
CA GLY A 138 -30.11 41.04 42.81
C GLY A 138 -30.74 41.28 41.44
N VAL A 139 -30.72 40.27 40.57
CA VAL A 139 -31.31 40.35 39.22
C VAL A 139 -32.80 40.73 39.31
N ALA A 140 -33.16 41.87 38.73
CA ALA A 140 -34.51 42.41 38.69
C ALA A 140 -35.26 41.97 37.42
N ASP A 141 -34.57 41.97 36.27
CA ASP A 141 -35.15 41.52 35.01
C ASP A 141 -34.10 41.10 33.97
N VAL A 142 -34.52 40.31 32.98
CA VAL A 142 -33.70 39.85 31.84
C VAL A 142 -34.37 40.28 30.54
N LEU A 143 -33.70 41.13 29.79
CA LEU A 143 -34.22 41.77 28.57
C LEU A 143 -33.47 41.27 27.34
N SER A 144 -34.21 40.88 26.31
CA SER A 144 -33.67 40.45 25.02
C SER A 144 -34.09 41.46 23.93
N GLU A 145 -33.36 42.57 23.84
CA GLU A 145 -33.68 43.68 22.92
C GLU A 145 -32.50 43.98 21.99
N TRP A 146 -32.82 44.46 20.78
CA TRP A 146 -31.81 44.85 19.76
C TRP A 146 -30.80 43.74 19.41
N GLY A 147 -31.24 42.48 19.49
CA GLY A 147 -30.37 41.33 19.23
C GLY A 147 -29.29 41.12 20.27
N SER A 148 -29.43 41.70 21.47
CA SER A 148 -28.50 41.56 22.58
C SER A 148 -29.23 41.15 23.86
N LEU A 149 -28.49 40.52 24.78
CA LEU A 149 -29.02 40.13 26.08
C LEU A 149 -28.56 41.13 27.14
N TYR A 150 -29.53 41.67 27.88
CA TYR A 150 -29.28 42.61 28.98
C TYR A 150 -29.85 42.07 30.29
N ILE A 151 -29.11 42.23 31.38
CA ILE A 151 -29.57 41.84 32.72
C ILE A 151 -29.58 43.08 33.62
N LEU A 152 -30.76 43.45 34.09
CA LEU A 152 -30.96 44.56 35.01
C LEU A 152 -30.87 44.08 36.45
N THR A 153 -30.08 44.76 37.27
CA THR A 153 -30.00 44.48 38.71
C THR A 153 -30.81 45.47 39.54
N SER A 154 -31.08 45.09 40.78
CA SER A 154 -31.68 45.94 41.82
C SER A 154 -30.81 47.14 42.19
N GLY A 155 -29.54 47.14 41.80
CA GLY A 155 -28.62 48.27 41.94
C GLY A 155 -28.66 49.26 40.78
N ASN A 156 -29.66 49.19 39.89
CA ASN A 156 -29.76 49.97 38.65
C ASN A 156 -28.54 49.83 37.71
N THR A 157 -27.81 48.72 37.80
CA THR A 157 -26.75 48.40 36.83
C THR A 157 -27.29 47.47 35.76
N LEU A 158 -26.96 47.78 34.50
CA LEU A 158 -27.32 46.98 33.34
C LEU A 158 -26.07 46.25 32.84
N TYR A 159 -26.12 44.92 32.83
CA TYR A 159 -25.08 44.08 32.25
C TYR A 159 -25.43 43.77 30.80
N HIS A 160 -24.50 44.04 29.89
CA HIS A 160 -24.65 43.70 28.48
C HIS A 160 -23.87 42.42 28.17
N PHE A 161 -24.56 41.42 27.64
CA PHE A 161 -23.97 40.16 27.19
C PHE A 161 -23.90 40.16 25.67
N GLN A 162 -22.67 40.08 25.17
CA GLN A 162 -22.38 39.96 23.75
C GLN A 162 -21.90 38.54 23.43
N GLU A 163 -22.54 37.94 22.43
CA GLU A 163 -22.10 36.66 21.91
C GLU A 163 -20.73 36.80 21.21
N LYS A 164 -19.78 35.95 21.60
CA LYS A 164 -18.47 35.90 20.96
C LYS A 164 -18.58 35.27 19.57
N ASP A 165 -17.68 35.67 18.68
CA ASP A 165 -17.52 35.05 17.38
C ASP A 165 -17.10 33.58 17.49
N THR A 166 -17.36 32.81 16.44
CA THR A 166 -17.11 31.36 16.36
C THR A 166 -15.64 31.01 16.56
N GLN A 167 -14.72 31.80 16.01
CA GLN A 167 -13.28 31.54 16.11
C GLN A 167 -12.83 31.66 17.57
N THR A 168 -13.19 32.75 18.26
CA THR A 168 -12.91 32.92 19.68
C THR A 168 -13.54 31.83 20.54
N LYS A 169 -14.77 31.37 20.22
CA LYS A 169 -15.40 30.24 20.91
C LYS A 169 -14.56 28.96 20.76
N LEU A 170 -14.14 28.63 19.53
CA LEU A 170 -13.29 27.46 19.26
C LEU A 170 -11.94 27.54 19.98
N GLU A 171 -11.28 28.70 19.98
CA GLU A 171 -10.02 28.90 20.72
C GLU A 171 -10.17 28.65 22.23
N ILE A 172 -11.28 29.09 22.82
CA ILE A 172 -11.57 28.85 24.24
C ILE A 172 -11.78 27.34 24.49
N LEU A 173 -12.49 26.65 23.58
CA LEU A 173 -12.72 25.21 23.67
C LEU A 173 -11.40 24.43 23.52
N PHE A 174 -10.51 24.84 22.61
CA PHE A 174 -9.18 24.25 22.46
C PHE A 174 -8.34 24.44 23.72
N LYS A 175 -8.32 25.65 24.31
CA LYS A 175 -7.63 25.92 25.59
C LYS A 175 -8.17 25.07 26.75
N LYS A 176 -9.45 24.70 26.71
CA LYS A 176 -10.10 23.82 27.70
C LYS A 176 -10.04 22.33 27.35
N ASN A 177 -9.42 21.96 26.22
CA ASN A 177 -9.37 20.60 25.68
C ASN A 177 -10.76 19.96 25.40
N LEU A 178 -11.79 20.76 25.14
CA LEU A 178 -13.17 20.30 24.88
C LEU A 178 -13.43 20.12 23.37
N TYR A 179 -12.64 19.25 22.73
CA TYR A 179 -12.67 19.06 21.28
C TYR A 179 -13.98 18.45 20.73
N ALA A 180 -14.63 17.55 21.47
CA ALA A 180 -15.92 16.98 21.05
C ALA A 180 -17.00 18.07 20.89
N VAL A 181 -17.08 18.98 21.87
CA VAL A 181 -18.00 20.13 21.82
C VAL A 181 -17.60 21.10 20.70
N ALA A 182 -16.30 21.27 20.44
CA ALA A 182 -15.82 22.09 19.33
C ALA A 182 -16.25 21.54 17.96
N ILE A 183 -16.24 20.21 17.79
CA ILE A 183 -16.73 19.54 16.57
C ILE A 183 -18.24 19.76 16.39
N ASP A 184 -19.02 19.57 17.45
CA ASP A 184 -20.46 19.76 17.40
C ASP A 184 -20.82 21.23 17.11
N LEU A 185 -20.11 22.17 17.73
CA LEU A 185 -20.25 23.60 17.46
C LEU A 185 -19.93 23.93 16.00
N ALA A 186 -18.81 23.43 15.47
CA ALA A 186 -18.42 23.66 14.08
C ALA A 186 -19.43 23.07 13.08
N ARG A 187 -19.99 21.89 13.37
CA ARG A 187 -21.05 21.28 12.56
C ARG A 187 -22.35 22.09 12.60
N SER A 188 -22.76 22.54 13.79
CA SER A 188 -23.99 23.33 13.97
C SER A 188 -23.96 24.67 13.23
N GLN A 189 -22.76 25.24 13.06
CA GLN A 189 -22.56 26.53 12.40
C GLN A 189 -22.11 26.40 10.94
N HIS A 190 -22.17 25.19 10.37
CA HIS A 190 -21.69 24.89 9.01
C HIS A 190 -20.26 25.38 8.73
N TYR A 191 -19.40 25.36 9.76
CA TYR A 191 -18.00 25.73 9.64
C TYR A 191 -17.20 24.55 9.07
N SER A 192 -17.36 24.31 7.77
CA SER A 192 -16.72 23.21 7.03
C SER A 192 -15.21 23.36 6.95
N ASP A 193 -14.74 24.59 6.68
CA ASP A 193 -13.38 24.84 6.22
C ASP A 193 -12.35 24.62 7.34
N GLY A 194 -12.70 24.92 8.60
CA GLY A 194 -11.83 24.68 9.75
C GLY A 194 -12.13 23.39 10.52
N LEU A 195 -13.06 22.55 10.05
CA LEU A 195 -13.39 21.29 10.73
C LEU A 195 -12.22 20.30 10.73
N MET A 196 -11.46 20.27 9.64
CA MET A 196 -10.28 19.41 9.50
C MET A 196 -9.15 19.83 10.45
N ASP A 197 -9.01 21.13 10.71
CA ASP A 197 -8.06 21.65 11.70
C ASP A 197 -8.47 21.24 13.13
N ILE A 198 -9.77 21.25 13.44
CA ILE A 198 -10.30 20.75 14.72
C ILE A 198 -9.94 19.28 14.91
N PHE A 199 -10.17 18.44 13.89
CA PHE A 199 -9.83 17.01 13.95
C PHE A 199 -8.32 16.78 14.08
N THR A 200 -7.50 17.58 13.41
CA THR A 200 -6.03 17.51 13.51
C THR A 200 -5.55 17.85 14.92
N GLN A 201 -6.03 18.96 15.49
CA GLN A 201 -5.69 19.35 16.87
C GLN A 201 -6.21 18.34 17.90
N TYR A 202 -7.40 17.77 17.68
CA TYR A 202 -7.94 16.74 18.55
C TYR A 202 -7.10 15.46 18.50
N GLY A 203 -6.69 15.03 17.31
CA GLY A 203 -5.75 13.91 17.11
C GLY A 203 -4.42 14.16 17.82
N ASP A 204 -3.84 15.37 17.70
CA ASP A 204 -2.58 15.73 18.33
C ASP A 204 -2.67 15.74 19.87
N HIS A 205 -3.79 16.21 20.43
CA HIS A 205 -4.04 16.15 21.86
C HIS A 205 -4.15 14.71 22.36
N LEU A 206 -4.94 13.86 21.69
CA LEU A 206 -5.09 12.44 22.04
C LEU A 206 -3.75 11.70 21.92
N TYR A 207 -2.97 12.01 20.88
CA TYR A 207 -1.64 11.45 20.68
C TYR A 207 -0.71 11.80 21.85
N SER A 208 -0.72 13.06 22.29
CA SER A 208 0.08 13.54 23.43
C SER A 208 -0.37 12.91 24.76
N LYS A 209 -1.66 12.56 24.88
CA LYS A 209 -2.24 11.89 26.05
C LYS A 209 -1.92 10.38 26.10
N GLY A 210 -1.45 9.78 25.00
CA GLY A 210 -1.16 8.36 24.90
C GLY A 210 -2.30 7.51 24.31
N ASP A 211 -3.43 8.12 23.95
CA ASP A 211 -4.54 7.44 23.27
C ASP A 211 -4.32 7.44 21.76
N HIS A 212 -3.50 6.50 21.31
CA HIS A 212 -3.06 6.41 19.92
C HIS A 212 -4.14 5.91 18.97
N ASP A 213 -5.00 5.01 19.44
CA ASP A 213 -6.11 4.46 18.64
C ASP A 213 -7.20 5.50 18.45
N GLY A 214 -7.52 6.26 19.52
CA GLY A 214 -8.42 7.41 19.45
C GLY A 214 -7.89 8.50 18.53
N ALA A 215 -6.59 8.82 18.62
CA ALA A 215 -5.94 9.78 17.74
C ALA A 215 -6.02 9.35 16.26
N MET A 216 -5.76 8.06 15.98
CA MET A 216 -5.76 7.55 14.62
C MET A 216 -7.14 7.65 13.95
N LYS A 217 -8.22 7.37 14.70
CA LYS A 217 -9.60 7.57 14.22
C LYS A 217 -9.88 9.01 13.81
N GLN A 218 -9.25 10.00 14.44
CA GLN A 218 -9.40 11.40 14.02
C GLN A 218 -8.57 11.72 12.78
N TYR A 219 -7.31 11.24 12.70
CA TYR A 219 -6.49 11.45 11.51
C TYR A 219 -7.06 10.79 10.24
N ILE A 220 -7.75 9.64 10.36
CA ILE A 220 -8.44 9.02 9.22
C ILE A 220 -9.53 9.95 8.67
N ARG A 221 -10.18 10.76 9.52
CA ARG A 221 -11.20 11.72 9.08
C ARG A 221 -10.63 12.95 8.39
N THR A 222 -9.32 13.22 8.54
CA THR A 222 -8.65 14.35 7.90
C THR A 222 -7.96 13.98 6.58
N ILE A 223 -8.12 12.74 6.11
CA ILE A 223 -7.61 12.30 4.81
C ILE A 223 -8.19 13.19 3.70
N GLY A 224 -7.32 13.61 2.78
CA GLY A 224 -7.64 14.52 1.68
C GLY A 224 -7.37 16.00 1.97
N HIS A 225 -7.20 16.39 3.24
CA HIS A 225 -6.78 17.75 3.61
C HIS A 225 -5.41 17.75 4.29
N LEU A 226 -5.19 16.85 5.26
CA LEU A 226 -3.93 16.73 5.96
C LEU A 226 -2.94 15.89 5.14
N GLU A 227 -1.69 16.36 5.03
CA GLU A 227 -0.63 15.61 4.35
C GLU A 227 -0.36 14.27 5.06
N PRO A 228 -0.42 13.12 4.36
CA PRO A 228 -0.18 11.80 4.95
C PRO A 228 1.17 11.68 5.65
N SER A 229 2.20 12.35 5.11
CA SER A 229 3.56 12.38 5.68
C SER A 229 3.59 12.86 7.14
N TYR A 230 2.70 13.77 7.53
CA TYR A 230 2.60 14.26 8.91
C TYR A 230 2.22 13.13 9.88
N VAL A 231 1.19 12.36 9.52
CA VAL A 231 0.68 11.25 10.33
C VAL A 231 1.66 10.08 10.30
N ILE A 232 2.18 9.72 9.12
CA ILE A 232 3.12 8.61 8.96
C ILE A 232 4.38 8.82 9.82
N ARG A 233 4.95 10.04 9.83
CA ARG A 233 6.12 10.36 10.66
C ARG A 233 5.85 10.20 12.16
N LYS A 234 4.62 10.49 12.62
CA LYS A 234 4.23 10.31 14.03
C LYS A 234 4.07 8.84 14.41
N PHE A 235 3.61 7.99 13.48
CA PHE A 235 3.28 6.59 13.76
C PHE A 235 4.28 5.56 13.20
N LEU A 236 5.49 5.99 12.80
CA LEU A 236 6.53 5.11 12.26
C LEU A 236 7.14 4.12 13.29
N ASP A 237 6.86 4.32 14.58
CA ASP A 237 7.33 3.43 15.64
C ASP A 237 6.79 2.00 15.46
N ALA A 238 7.67 1.00 15.57
CA ALA A 238 7.35 -0.41 15.41
C ALA A 238 6.25 -0.89 16.37
N GLN A 239 6.11 -0.26 17.55
CA GLN A 239 5.04 -0.60 18.50
C GLN A 239 3.63 -0.22 18.00
N ARG A 240 3.55 0.64 16.98
CA ARG A 240 2.29 1.27 16.51
C ARG A 240 1.94 0.89 15.09
N ILE A 241 2.55 -0.17 14.58
CA ILE A 241 2.40 -0.58 13.18
C ILE A 241 0.94 -0.88 12.81
N HIS A 242 0.11 -1.36 13.75
CA HIS A 242 -1.33 -1.56 13.54
C HIS A 242 -2.07 -0.26 13.22
N ASN A 243 -1.78 0.81 13.97
CA ASN A 243 -2.38 2.12 13.74
C ASN A 243 -1.94 2.72 12.40
N LEU A 244 -0.64 2.62 12.09
CA LEU A 244 -0.12 3.04 10.80
C LEU A 244 -0.75 2.26 9.63
N THR A 245 -0.92 0.96 9.80
CA THR A 245 -1.58 0.09 8.81
C THR A 245 -3.02 0.54 8.55
N ALA A 246 -3.80 0.80 9.61
CA ALA A 246 -5.19 1.27 9.47
C ALA A 246 -5.27 2.62 8.72
N TYR A 247 -4.34 3.53 8.97
CA TYR A 247 -4.27 4.80 8.25
C TYR A 247 -3.96 4.61 6.76
N LEU A 248 -2.93 3.82 6.45
CA LEU A 248 -2.51 3.56 5.07
C LEU A 248 -3.57 2.78 4.29
N GLN A 249 -4.30 1.86 4.93
CA GLN A 249 -5.46 1.18 4.36
C GLN A 249 -6.55 2.18 3.99
N ALA A 250 -6.96 3.05 4.92
CA ALA A 250 -7.98 4.06 4.65
C ALA A 250 -7.55 5.03 3.53
N LEU A 251 -6.26 5.37 3.47
CA LEU A 251 -5.69 6.20 2.40
C LEU A 251 -5.75 5.49 1.04
N HIS A 252 -5.49 4.19 1.01
CA HIS A 252 -5.54 3.37 -0.20
C HIS A 252 -6.98 3.14 -0.68
N GLU A 253 -7.94 2.91 0.22
CA GLU A 253 -9.36 2.79 -0.11
C GLU A 253 -9.93 4.06 -0.77
N GLN A 254 -9.39 5.22 -0.42
CA GLN A 254 -9.76 6.51 -1.02
C GLN A 254 -8.99 6.84 -2.31
N ASN A 255 -8.11 5.95 -2.79
CA ASN A 255 -7.24 6.16 -3.97
C ASN A 255 -6.33 7.40 -3.89
N LEU A 256 -6.00 7.86 -2.67
CA LEU A 256 -5.09 8.99 -2.43
C LEU A 256 -3.66 8.53 -2.05
N ALA A 257 -3.41 7.22 -2.07
CA ALA A 257 -2.11 6.64 -1.77
C ALA A 257 -1.14 6.80 -2.96
N ASN A 258 0.09 7.22 -2.68
CA ASN A 258 1.20 7.21 -3.63
C ASN A 258 1.98 5.88 -3.59
N THR A 259 2.99 5.74 -4.44
CA THR A 259 3.87 4.56 -4.52
C THR A 259 4.63 4.27 -3.23
N ASP A 260 5.00 5.31 -2.48
CA ASP A 260 5.74 5.16 -1.23
C ASP A 260 4.82 4.67 -0.10
N HIS A 261 3.58 5.14 -0.07
CA HIS A 261 2.55 4.75 0.90
C HIS A 261 2.11 3.31 0.69
N THR A 262 1.95 2.87 -0.56
CA THR A 262 1.64 1.47 -0.89
C THR A 262 2.80 0.54 -0.54
N THR A 263 4.04 0.96 -0.81
CA THR A 263 5.25 0.21 -0.42
C THR A 263 5.41 0.15 1.11
N LEU A 264 5.09 1.23 1.82
CA LEU A 264 5.09 1.25 3.29
C LEU A 264 3.99 0.36 3.87
N LEU A 265 2.80 0.34 3.25
CA LEU A 265 1.71 -0.54 3.64
C LEU A 265 2.10 -2.01 3.48
N LEU A 266 2.73 -2.37 2.36
CA LEU A 266 3.28 -3.70 2.13
C LEU A 266 4.31 -4.09 3.22
N ASN A 267 5.24 -3.18 3.53
CA ASN A 267 6.19 -3.36 4.63
C ASN A 267 5.50 -3.56 5.99
N CYS A 268 4.36 -2.91 6.21
CA CYS A 268 3.58 -3.10 7.43
C CYS A 268 2.94 -4.48 7.48
N TYR A 269 2.33 -4.95 6.38
CA TYR A 269 1.74 -6.29 6.31
C TYR A 269 2.76 -7.40 6.50
N THR A 270 3.93 -7.31 5.87
CA THR A 270 4.98 -8.33 6.03
C THR A 270 5.51 -8.41 7.46
N LYS A 271 5.66 -7.26 8.14
CA LYS A 271 6.03 -7.20 9.56
C LYS A 271 4.94 -7.71 10.51
N LEU A 272 3.67 -7.46 10.19
CA LEU A 272 2.52 -7.92 10.96
C LEU A 272 2.23 -9.42 10.77
N LYS A 273 2.81 -10.05 9.74
CA LYS A 273 2.56 -11.44 9.35
C LYS A 273 1.08 -11.74 9.05
N ASP A 274 0.36 -10.74 8.57
CA ASP A 274 -1.04 -10.88 8.16
C ASP A 274 -1.10 -11.39 6.72
N VAL A 275 -1.01 -12.71 6.56
CA VAL A 275 -0.90 -13.37 5.24
C VAL A 275 -2.17 -13.16 4.41
N SER A 276 -3.35 -13.23 5.02
CA SER A 276 -4.62 -13.10 4.29
C SER A 276 -4.79 -11.72 3.67
N LYS A 277 -4.46 -10.65 4.40
CA LYS A 277 -4.53 -9.29 3.83
C LYS A 277 -3.41 -9.03 2.83
N LEU A 278 -2.25 -9.66 3.00
CA LEU A 278 -1.17 -9.59 2.03
C LEU A 278 -1.57 -10.26 0.71
N ASP A 279 -2.20 -11.43 0.77
CA ASP A 279 -2.77 -12.13 -0.39
C ASP A 279 -3.81 -11.27 -1.10
N GLU A 280 -4.78 -10.74 -0.35
CA GLU A 280 -5.80 -9.84 -0.91
C GLU A 280 -5.15 -8.60 -1.53
N PHE A 281 -4.10 -8.06 -0.93
CA PHE A 281 -3.41 -6.87 -1.44
C PHE A 281 -2.60 -7.14 -2.73
N ILE A 282 -1.88 -8.27 -2.80
CA ILE A 282 -0.98 -8.60 -3.91
C ILE A 282 -1.71 -9.30 -5.07
N MET A 283 -2.64 -10.20 -4.76
CA MET A 283 -3.29 -11.06 -5.75
C MET A 283 -4.56 -10.45 -6.34
N THR A 284 -5.06 -9.33 -5.81
CA THR A 284 -6.17 -8.62 -6.44
C THR A 284 -5.66 -7.84 -7.66
N ASP A 285 -6.36 -7.96 -8.80
CA ASP A 285 -6.03 -7.28 -10.08
C ASP A 285 -6.28 -5.75 -10.08
N LYS A 286 -6.12 -5.09 -8.93
CA LYS A 286 -6.06 -3.63 -8.90
C LYS A 286 -4.75 -3.20 -9.55
N GLU A 287 -4.78 -2.11 -10.32
CA GLU A 287 -3.55 -1.48 -10.83
C GLU A 287 -2.73 -0.99 -9.64
N LEU A 288 -1.75 -1.80 -9.25
CA LEU A 288 -0.93 -1.56 -8.09
C LEU A 288 0.22 -0.63 -8.47
N ASN A 289 0.10 0.65 -8.11
CA ASN A 289 1.18 1.63 -8.22
C ASN A 289 2.09 1.52 -7.00
N PHE A 290 3.01 0.55 -6.98
CA PHE A 290 4.11 0.49 -6.02
C PHE A 290 5.45 0.19 -6.70
N ASP A 291 6.55 0.40 -5.99
CA ASP A 291 7.87 0.01 -6.47
C ASP A 291 8.01 -1.52 -6.40
N VAL A 292 7.86 -2.16 -7.57
CA VAL A 292 7.92 -3.62 -7.74
C VAL A 292 9.23 -4.19 -7.21
N GLU A 293 10.35 -3.52 -7.45
CA GLU A 293 11.66 -4.01 -7.02
C GLU A 293 11.77 -4.03 -5.50
N THR A 294 11.34 -2.94 -4.85
CA THR A 294 11.31 -2.87 -3.38
C THR A 294 10.31 -3.86 -2.80
N ALA A 295 9.15 -4.03 -3.41
CA ALA A 295 8.14 -5.01 -2.98
C ALA A 295 8.68 -6.44 -2.96
N ILE A 296 9.37 -6.85 -4.04
CA ILE A 296 10.00 -8.17 -4.12
C ILE A 296 11.08 -8.33 -3.05
N LYS A 297 11.94 -7.32 -2.86
CA LYS A 297 12.99 -7.35 -1.82
C LYS A 297 12.40 -7.51 -0.42
N VAL A 298 11.33 -6.78 -0.11
CA VAL A 298 10.65 -6.82 1.19
C VAL A 298 10.01 -8.19 1.42
N CYS A 299 9.30 -8.73 0.43
CA CYS A 299 8.71 -10.07 0.52
C CYS A 299 9.79 -11.14 0.75
N ARG A 300 10.91 -11.04 0.00
CA ARG A 300 12.08 -11.92 0.16
C ARG A 300 12.69 -11.85 1.55
N GLN A 301 12.93 -10.64 2.08
CA GLN A 301 13.48 -10.44 3.43
C GLN A 301 12.56 -11.01 4.53
N ALA A 302 11.26 -10.91 4.32
CA ALA A 302 10.26 -11.45 5.25
C ALA A 302 9.99 -12.95 5.04
N SER A 303 10.74 -13.63 4.17
CA SER A 303 10.61 -15.07 3.83
C SER A 303 9.29 -15.46 3.16
N TYR A 304 8.60 -14.49 2.52
CA TYR A 304 7.41 -14.73 1.69
C TYR A 304 7.83 -14.94 0.23
N TYR A 305 8.44 -16.09 -0.06
CA TYR A 305 8.99 -16.39 -1.37
C TYR A 305 7.92 -16.56 -2.45
N ASP A 306 6.78 -17.17 -2.13
CA ASP A 306 5.69 -17.39 -3.09
C ASP A 306 5.09 -16.06 -3.59
N HIS A 307 4.87 -15.10 -2.68
CA HIS A 307 4.43 -13.74 -3.03
C HIS A 307 5.46 -12.99 -3.87
N ALA A 308 6.75 -13.14 -3.53
CA ALA A 308 7.84 -12.52 -4.29
C ALA A 308 7.91 -13.08 -5.72
N LEU A 309 7.71 -14.40 -5.89
CA LEU A 309 7.67 -15.05 -7.20
C LEU A 309 6.46 -14.59 -8.02
N TYR A 310 5.27 -14.54 -7.41
CA TYR A 310 4.06 -14.05 -8.07
C TYR A 310 4.23 -12.61 -8.58
N LEU A 311 4.78 -11.71 -7.73
CA LEU A 311 5.08 -10.33 -8.13
C LEU A 311 6.11 -10.26 -9.25
N ALA A 312 7.17 -11.07 -9.17
CA ALA A 312 8.21 -11.07 -10.20
C ALA A 312 7.70 -11.58 -11.55
N GLU A 313 6.83 -12.60 -11.56
CA GLU A 313 6.21 -13.13 -12.77
C GLU A 313 5.20 -12.14 -13.37
N LYS A 314 4.31 -11.56 -12.55
CA LYS A 314 3.27 -10.61 -12.99
C LYS A 314 3.85 -9.34 -13.63
N PHE A 315 4.96 -8.83 -13.10
CA PHE A 315 5.62 -7.62 -13.59
C PHE A 315 6.84 -7.89 -14.48
N HIS A 316 7.03 -9.13 -14.93
CA HIS A 316 8.12 -9.55 -15.83
C HIS A 316 9.56 -9.24 -15.33
N GLN A 317 9.77 -9.25 -14.01
CA GLN A 317 11.07 -9.04 -13.37
C GLN A 317 11.88 -10.35 -13.31
N ASN A 318 12.38 -10.78 -14.48
CA ASN A 318 13.01 -12.09 -14.68
C ASN A 318 14.24 -12.34 -13.78
N ASP A 319 15.08 -11.33 -13.59
CA ASP A 319 16.31 -11.43 -12.79
C ASP A 319 15.98 -11.73 -11.33
N TRP A 320 14.94 -11.06 -10.79
CA TRP A 320 14.49 -11.27 -9.42
C TRP A 320 13.82 -12.61 -9.23
N TYR A 321 12.98 -13.04 -10.17
CA TYR A 321 12.36 -14.37 -10.14
C TYR A 321 13.43 -15.46 -10.03
N LEU A 322 14.43 -15.43 -10.93
CA LEU A 322 15.50 -16.41 -10.95
C LEU A 322 16.38 -16.33 -9.69
N LYS A 323 16.65 -15.12 -9.20
CA LYS A 323 17.43 -14.96 -7.97
C LYS A 323 16.74 -15.59 -6.76
N VAL A 324 15.44 -15.35 -6.58
CA VAL A 324 14.64 -15.96 -5.50
C VAL A 324 14.60 -17.48 -5.66
N GLN A 325 14.36 -17.96 -6.88
CA GLN A 325 14.22 -19.38 -7.15
C GLN A 325 15.53 -20.17 -6.97
N LEU A 326 16.68 -19.58 -7.34
CA LEU A 326 18.00 -20.22 -7.28
C LEU A 326 18.68 -20.09 -5.91
N GLU A 327 18.58 -18.93 -5.25
CA GLU A 327 19.27 -18.68 -3.99
C GLU A 327 18.45 -19.16 -2.78
N ASP A 328 17.14 -18.88 -2.75
CA ASP A 328 16.30 -19.13 -1.58
C ASP A 328 15.57 -20.48 -1.68
N ASN A 329 14.78 -20.69 -2.74
CA ASN A 329 14.00 -21.93 -2.91
C ASN A 329 14.85 -23.11 -3.38
N LYS A 330 15.98 -22.85 -4.05
CA LYS A 330 16.88 -23.86 -4.66
C LYS A 330 16.17 -24.86 -5.58
N ASP A 331 15.07 -24.44 -6.20
CA ASP A 331 14.32 -25.26 -7.13
C ASP A 331 14.75 -24.91 -8.56
N TYR A 332 15.87 -25.53 -8.94
CA TYR A 332 16.57 -25.34 -10.21
C TYR A 332 15.74 -25.79 -11.42
N GLN A 333 14.80 -26.71 -11.23
CA GLN A 333 13.98 -27.24 -12.31
C GLN A 333 12.97 -26.19 -12.78
N LYS A 334 12.20 -25.59 -11.85
CA LYS A 334 11.28 -24.50 -12.21
C LYS A 334 12.01 -23.26 -12.72
N ALA A 335 13.24 -23.01 -12.28
CA ALA A 335 14.06 -21.93 -12.82
C ALA A 335 14.41 -22.17 -14.30
N LEU A 336 14.77 -23.41 -14.68
CA LEU A 336 15.02 -23.79 -16.08
C LEU A 336 13.75 -23.73 -16.93
N ASP A 337 12.63 -24.23 -16.41
CA ASP A 337 11.34 -24.16 -17.10
C ASP A 337 10.92 -22.70 -17.34
N TYR A 338 11.12 -21.82 -16.35
CA TYR A 338 10.87 -20.38 -16.48
C TYR A 338 11.76 -19.74 -17.55
N ILE A 339 13.07 -20.00 -17.54
CA ILE A 339 13.99 -19.50 -18.59
C ILE A 339 13.54 -19.95 -19.98
N GLY A 340 13.07 -21.20 -20.12
CA GLY A 340 12.54 -21.73 -21.39
C GLY A 340 11.23 -21.10 -21.85
N LYS A 341 10.52 -20.37 -20.99
CA LYS A 341 9.34 -19.56 -21.35
C LYS A 341 9.71 -18.15 -21.79
N LEU A 342 10.88 -17.64 -21.38
CA LEU A 342 11.29 -16.27 -21.69
C LEU A 342 11.58 -16.08 -23.18
N GLU A 343 11.49 -14.83 -23.63
CA GLU A 343 11.94 -14.44 -24.96
C GLU A 343 13.46 -14.64 -25.12
N PHE A 344 13.90 -14.86 -26.36
CA PHE A 344 15.28 -15.18 -26.71
C PHE A 344 16.34 -14.24 -26.05
N PRO A 345 16.19 -12.90 -26.05
CA PRO A 345 17.19 -12.02 -25.44
C PRO A 345 17.30 -12.22 -23.93
N ALA A 346 16.17 -12.37 -23.24
CA ALA A 346 16.12 -12.57 -21.80
C ALA A 346 16.62 -13.97 -21.41
N ALA A 347 16.24 -15.01 -22.15
CA ALA A 347 16.73 -16.38 -21.94
C ALA A 347 18.26 -16.45 -22.10
N LYS A 348 18.81 -15.83 -23.16
CA LYS A 348 20.26 -15.74 -23.39
C LYS A 348 20.98 -15.01 -22.27
N HIS A 349 20.47 -13.87 -21.82
CA HIS A 349 21.07 -13.10 -20.73
C HIS A 349 21.09 -13.89 -19.43
N ASN A 350 19.97 -14.49 -19.05
CA ASN A 350 19.81 -15.23 -17.81
C ASN A 350 20.66 -16.51 -17.78
N LEU A 351 20.74 -17.25 -18.88
CA LEU A 351 21.63 -18.43 -18.96
C LEU A 351 23.10 -18.06 -18.89
N ARG A 352 23.50 -16.88 -19.39
CA ARG A 352 24.89 -16.42 -19.24
C ARG A 352 25.25 -16.13 -17.79
N ASN A 353 24.32 -15.55 -17.02
CA ASN A 353 24.57 -15.17 -15.63
C ASN A 353 24.44 -16.35 -14.66
N TYR A 354 23.36 -17.14 -14.79
CA TYR A 354 23.02 -18.22 -13.85
C TYR A 354 23.40 -19.62 -14.34
N GLY A 355 23.86 -19.75 -15.59
CA GLY A 355 24.12 -21.05 -16.21
C GLY A 355 25.14 -21.90 -15.45
N LYS A 356 26.16 -21.31 -14.82
CA LYS A 356 27.15 -22.06 -14.03
C LYS A 356 26.50 -22.80 -12.87
N THR A 357 25.68 -22.09 -12.09
CA THR A 357 24.95 -22.65 -10.95
C THR A 357 23.95 -23.72 -11.41
N LEU A 358 23.24 -23.47 -12.51
CA LEU A 358 22.31 -24.43 -13.10
C LEU A 358 23.01 -25.70 -13.61
N MET A 359 24.20 -25.55 -14.21
CA MET A 359 25.01 -26.66 -14.72
C MET A 359 25.59 -27.53 -13.59
N GLU A 360 25.90 -26.93 -12.44
CA GLU A 360 26.35 -27.66 -11.25
C GLU A 360 25.24 -28.51 -10.63
N ALA A 361 24.01 -27.96 -10.56
CA ALA A 361 22.87 -28.63 -9.95
C ALA A 361 22.15 -29.63 -10.89
N GLU A 362 21.80 -29.20 -12.11
CA GLU A 362 20.97 -29.94 -13.07
C GLU A 362 21.64 -29.94 -14.46
N PRO A 363 22.72 -30.72 -14.67
CA PRO A 363 23.54 -30.67 -15.88
C PRO A 363 22.78 -31.13 -17.13
N ASP A 364 21.90 -32.13 -17.02
CA ASP A 364 21.19 -32.71 -18.17
C ASP A 364 20.19 -31.71 -18.75
N LYS A 365 19.28 -31.19 -17.91
CA LYS A 365 18.27 -30.21 -18.33
C LYS A 365 18.89 -28.91 -18.81
N THR A 366 19.95 -28.43 -18.14
CA THR A 366 20.66 -27.22 -18.56
C THR A 366 21.32 -27.40 -19.94
N THR A 367 21.88 -28.57 -20.20
CA THR A 367 22.48 -28.88 -21.51
C THR A 367 21.43 -28.92 -22.61
N GLU A 368 20.27 -29.53 -22.36
CA GLU A 368 19.14 -29.53 -23.32
C GLU A 368 18.64 -28.12 -23.63
N LEU A 369 18.49 -27.27 -22.62
CA LEU A 369 18.07 -25.88 -22.83
C LEU A 369 19.11 -25.08 -23.62
N LEU A 370 20.41 -25.30 -23.39
CA LEU A 370 21.48 -24.69 -24.17
C LEU A 370 21.50 -25.18 -25.63
N LYS A 371 21.22 -26.46 -25.88
CA LYS A 371 21.05 -27.01 -27.24
C LYS A 371 19.91 -26.29 -27.95
N LEU A 372 18.76 -26.13 -27.29
CA LEU A 372 17.60 -25.40 -27.82
C LEU A 372 17.95 -23.94 -28.14
N LEU A 373 18.58 -23.23 -27.19
CA LEU A 373 18.95 -21.81 -27.34
C LEU A 373 19.93 -21.56 -28.50
N CYS A 374 20.78 -22.53 -28.82
CA CYS A 374 21.80 -22.42 -29.86
C CYS A 374 21.37 -22.98 -31.23
N THR A 375 20.16 -23.50 -31.40
CA THR A 375 19.69 -24.10 -32.67
C THR A 375 18.60 -23.26 -33.33
N ASP A 376 17.35 -23.42 -32.89
CA ASP A 376 16.18 -22.63 -33.28
C ASP A 376 15.31 -22.43 -32.03
N TYR A 377 15.66 -21.44 -31.23
CA TYR A 377 14.98 -21.21 -29.96
C TYR A 377 13.55 -20.71 -30.19
N ARG A 378 12.58 -21.40 -29.61
CA ARG A 378 11.21 -20.93 -29.43
C ARG A 378 10.93 -20.86 -27.94
N SER A 379 10.34 -19.76 -27.48
CA SER A 379 9.82 -19.73 -26.13
C SER A 379 8.70 -20.76 -26.01
N SER A 380 8.60 -21.41 -24.87
CA SER A 380 7.56 -22.42 -24.61
C SER A 380 6.14 -21.85 -24.70
N GLU A 381 6.00 -20.52 -24.65
CA GLU A 381 4.73 -19.81 -24.73
C GLU A 381 4.48 -19.15 -26.11
N SER A 382 5.42 -19.26 -27.06
CA SER A 382 5.20 -18.75 -28.42
C SER A 382 4.14 -19.57 -29.18
N PRO A 383 3.22 -18.92 -29.92
CA PRO A 383 2.31 -19.60 -30.84
C PRO A 383 3.09 -20.45 -31.84
N LEU A 384 2.55 -21.62 -32.20
CA LEU A 384 3.18 -22.53 -33.17
C LEU A 384 3.32 -21.92 -34.57
N VAL A 385 2.57 -20.86 -34.86
CA VAL A 385 2.42 -20.17 -36.15
C VAL A 385 2.90 -18.72 -35.97
N ASP A 386 3.93 -18.31 -36.73
CA ASP A 386 4.41 -16.92 -36.72
C ASP A 386 3.48 -16.06 -37.61
N ASP A 387 3.28 -14.77 -37.30
CA ASP A 387 2.56 -13.84 -38.20
C ASP A 387 3.19 -13.76 -39.61
N ASN A 388 4.46 -14.14 -39.73
CA ASN A 388 5.19 -14.24 -40.99
C ASN A 388 4.79 -15.46 -41.85
N ASP A 389 4.20 -16.51 -41.26
CA ASP A 389 3.69 -17.66 -42.02
C ASP A 389 2.45 -17.28 -42.85
N MET A 390 1.71 -16.24 -42.44
CA MET A 390 0.57 -15.68 -43.18
C MET A 390 0.98 -14.75 -44.33
N THR A 391 2.24 -14.29 -44.37
CA THR A 391 2.76 -13.35 -45.39
C THR A 391 3.80 -13.96 -46.34
N GLY A 392 4.12 -15.26 -46.19
CA GLY A 392 5.07 -15.97 -47.05
C GLY A 392 6.53 -15.55 -46.87
N GLY A 393 6.87 -14.89 -45.75
CA GLY A 393 8.23 -14.47 -45.42
C GLY A 393 9.08 -15.62 -44.86
N ALA A 394 10.35 -15.71 -45.28
CA ALA A 394 11.27 -16.69 -44.71
C ALA A 394 11.48 -16.44 -43.20
N ARG A 395 11.19 -17.44 -42.38
CA ARG A 395 11.26 -17.38 -40.91
C ARG A 395 12.66 -17.00 -40.41
N LYS A 396 12.74 -16.06 -39.46
CA LYS A 396 14.00 -15.60 -38.86
C LYS A 396 14.39 -16.51 -37.69
N ILE A 397 15.39 -17.37 -37.90
CA ILE A 397 15.91 -18.28 -36.86
C ILE A 397 16.64 -17.47 -35.78
N LEU A 398 16.19 -17.57 -34.54
CA LEU A 398 16.83 -16.95 -33.37
C LEU A 398 17.73 -17.98 -32.68
N ARG A 399 19.03 -17.70 -32.62
CA ARG A 399 20.03 -18.61 -32.07
C ARG A 399 21.21 -17.87 -31.45
N ALA A 400 21.68 -18.34 -30.31
CA ALA A 400 22.84 -17.78 -29.63
C ALA A 400 24.16 -18.42 -30.10
N GLU A 401 25.30 -17.77 -29.85
CA GLU A 401 26.62 -18.30 -30.20
C GLU A 401 27.07 -19.31 -29.13
N PRO A 402 27.35 -20.58 -29.48
CA PRO A 402 27.75 -21.61 -28.53
C PRO A 402 28.99 -21.24 -27.71
N GLU A 403 29.89 -20.47 -28.34
CA GLU A 403 31.10 -19.89 -27.77
C GLU A 403 30.86 -19.15 -26.46
N THR A 404 29.75 -18.39 -26.41
CA THR A 404 29.39 -17.60 -25.24
C THR A 404 29.06 -18.45 -24.02
N PHE A 405 28.79 -19.76 -24.19
CA PHE A 405 28.38 -20.66 -23.12
C PHE A 405 29.42 -21.73 -22.76
N ILE A 406 30.55 -21.82 -23.46
CA ILE A 406 31.61 -22.80 -23.16
C ILE A 406 32.05 -22.70 -21.68
N HIS A 407 32.19 -21.47 -21.19
CA HIS A 407 32.59 -21.17 -19.82
C HIS A 407 31.57 -21.58 -18.73
N ILE A 408 30.38 -22.05 -19.11
CA ILE A 408 29.35 -22.54 -18.18
C ILE A 408 29.61 -23.99 -17.75
N PHE A 409 30.21 -24.81 -18.63
CA PHE A 409 30.43 -26.23 -18.41
C PHE A 409 31.64 -26.54 -17.49
N VAL A 410 31.87 -25.67 -16.49
CA VAL A 410 33.01 -25.77 -15.58
C VAL A 410 32.99 -27.14 -14.88
N HIS A 411 34.10 -27.87 -14.96
CA HIS A 411 34.27 -29.23 -14.42
C HIS A 411 33.34 -30.33 -15.00
N LYS A 412 32.50 -30.03 -16.00
CA LYS A 412 31.58 -31.00 -16.65
C LYS A 412 31.97 -31.25 -18.13
N LYS A 413 33.22 -31.68 -18.35
CA LYS A 413 33.80 -31.91 -19.70
C LYS A 413 32.95 -32.82 -20.59
N ASN A 414 32.33 -33.87 -20.03
CA ASN A 414 31.50 -34.81 -20.80
C ASN A 414 30.24 -34.14 -21.40
N LYS A 415 29.59 -33.25 -20.64
CA LYS A 415 28.41 -32.51 -21.10
C LYS A 415 28.77 -31.44 -22.11
N LEU A 416 29.95 -30.83 -21.97
CA LEU A 416 30.49 -29.91 -22.96
C LEU A 416 30.75 -30.62 -24.31
N ILE A 417 31.32 -31.83 -24.28
CA ILE A 417 31.50 -32.64 -25.49
C ILE A 417 30.14 -32.93 -26.14
N GLU A 418 29.16 -33.40 -25.37
CA GLU A 418 27.80 -33.69 -25.87
C GLU A 418 27.14 -32.45 -26.52
N PHE A 419 27.29 -31.27 -25.89
CA PHE A 419 26.80 -30.01 -26.41
C PHE A 419 27.48 -29.62 -27.73
N LEU A 420 28.81 -29.63 -27.79
CA LEU A 420 29.57 -29.24 -28.99
C LEU A 420 29.38 -30.26 -30.13
N GLU A 421 29.27 -31.55 -29.84
CA GLU A 421 28.90 -32.59 -30.82
C GLU A 421 27.51 -32.34 -31.42
N HIS A 422 26.54 -31.94 -30.61
CA HIS A 422 25.22 -31.59 -31.11
C HIS A 422 25.27 -30.32 -31.98
N MET A 423 26.02 -29.30 -31.57
CA MET A 423 26.18 -28.05 -32.33
C MET A 423 26.81 -28.30 -33.70
N THR A 424 27.85 -29.13 -33.77
CA THR A 424 28.52 -29.46 -35.05
C THR A 424 27.60 -30.23 -35.99
N LYS A 425 26.77 -31.14 -35.48
CA LYS A 425 25.78 -31.89 -36.30
C LYS A 425 24.68 -31.00 -36.87
N VAL A 426 24.16 -30.06 -36.07
CA VAL A 426 22.97 -29.26 -36.45
C VAL A 426 23.34 -28.00 -37.23
N ARG A 427 24.51 -27.40 -36.99
CA ARG A 427 24.94 -26.15 -37.64
C ARG A 427 25.85 -26.42 -38.84
N ALA A 428 25.37 -26.07 -40.03
CA ALA A 428 26.11 -26.15 -41.29
C ALA A 428 27.34 -25.22 -41.41
N LYS A 429 27.51 -24.27 -40.47
CA LYS A 429 28.68 -23.38 -40.35
C LYS A 429 29.00 -23.19 -38.87
N SER A 430 29.53 -24.23 -38.24
CA SER A 430 30.05 -24.10 -36.88
C SER A 430 31.38 -23.34 -36.92
N SER A 431 31.60 -22.46 -35.95
CA SER A 431 32.78 -21.61 -35.89
C SER A 431 34.05 -22.40 -35.57
N SER A 432 35.20 -21.85 -35.96
CA SER A 432 36.52 -22.43 -35.68
C SER A 432 36.78 -22.62 -34.19
N MET A 433 36.27 -21.74 -33.33
CA MET A 433 36.49 -21.87 -31.88
C MET A 433 35.74 -23.07 -31.28
N VAL A 434 34.52 -23.37 -31.74
CA VAL A 434 33.75 -24.55 -31.33
C VAL A 434 34.48 -25.83 -31.73
N CYS A 435 34.99 -25.87 -32.97
CA CYS A 435 35.72 -27.02 -33.51
C CYS A 435 37.07 -27.22 -32.81
N SER A 436 37.82 -26.13 -32.61
CA SER A 436 39.10 -26.12 -31.89
C SER A 436 38.96 -26.60 -30.45
N THR A 437 37.94 -26.10 -29.73
CA THR A 437 37.65 -26.53 -28.35
C THR A 437 37.25 -28.00 -28.29
N LEU A 438 36.43 -28.47 -29.24
CA LEU A 438 36.02 -29.87 -29.30
C LEU A 438 37.21 -30.80 -29.61
N LEU A 439 38.11 -30.38 -30.51
CA LEU A 439 39.35 -31.10 -30.82
C LEU A 439 40.25 -31.20 -29.59
N GLU A 440 40.46 -30.08 -28.88
CA GLU A 440 41.24 -30.06 -27.64
C GLU A 440 40.63 -30.98 -26.57
N LEU A 441 39.29 -31.02 -26.45
CA LEU A 441 38.61 -31.89 -25.50
C LEU A 441 38.75 -33.38 -25.85
N TYR A 442 38.68 -33.76 -27.13
CA TYR A 442 38.92 -35.14 -27.56
C TYR A 442 40.36 -35.57 -27.31
N LEU A 443 41.34 -34.73 -27.64
CA LEU A 443 42.77 -35.02 -27.43
C LEU A 443 43.11 -35.09 -25.93
N ASN A 444 42.51 -34.23 -25.10
CA ASN A 444 42.61 -34.35 -23.65
C ASN A 444 41.96 -35.62 -23.11
N LYS A 445 40.82 -36.04 -23.66
CA LYS A 445 40.14 -37.28 -23.26
C LYS A 445 41.00 -38.50 -23.60
N ALA A 446 41.56 -38.55 -24.81
CA ALA A 446 42.48 -39.60 -25.26
C ALA A 446 43.69 -39.75 -24.32
N LYS A 447 44.36 -38.64 -23.99
CA LYS A 447 45.54 -38.63 -23.10
C LYS A 447 45.25 -39.08 -21.66
N HIS A 448 44.00 -38.95 -21.21
CA HIS A 448 43.58 -39.35 -19.87
C HIS A 448 42.95 -40.76 -19.81
N CYS A 449 42.75 -41.44 -20.94
CA CYS A 449 42.37 -42.84 -20.97
C CYS A 449 43.53 -43.71 -20.44
N LYS A 450 43.25 -44.62 -19.50
CA LYS A 450 44.25 -45.52 -18.92
C LYS A 450 44.52 -46.75 -19.80
N ASP A 451 43.56 -47.13 -20.64
CA ASP A 451 43.64 -48.27 -21.55
C ASP A 451 43.71 -47.81 -23.01
N LYS A 452 44.62 -48.41 -23.78
CA LYS A 452 44.85 -48.09 -25.21
C LYS A 452 43.63 -48.34 -26.10
N MET A 453 42.67 -49.18 -25.69
CA MET A 453 41.44 -49.42 -26.46
C MET A 453 40.44 -48.26 -26.31
N ASP A 454 40.39 -47.61 -25.15
CA ASP A 454 39.50 -46.46 -24.89
C ASP A 454 40.06 -45.15 -25.48
N GLU A 455 41.33 -45.16 -25.90
CA GLU A 455 42.01 -44.06 -26.60
C GLU A 455 41.59 -43.99 -28.09
N VAL A 456 41.23 -45.13 -28.69
CA VAL A 456 40.91 -45.22 -30.13
C VAL A 456 39.64 -44.45 -30.50
N GLU A 457 38.60 -44.49 -29.66
CA GLU A 457 37.33 -43.81 -29.93
C GLU A 457 37.45 -42.27 -29.99
N PRO A 458 38.05 -41.57 -29.00
CA PRO A 458 38.24 -40.12 -29.06
C PRO A 458 39.21 -39.70 -30.17
N GLU A 459 40.26 -40.47 -30.44
CA GLU A 459 41.19 -40.20 -31.56
C GLU A 459 40.51 -40.35 -32.93
N SER A 460 39.67 -41.37 -33.10
CA SER A 460 38.88 -41.55 -34.33
C SER A 460 37.92 -40.38 -34.55
N LYS A 461 37.24 -39.90 -33.49
CA LYS A 461 36.37 -38.72 -33.55
C LYS A 461 37.15 -37.43 -33.85
N ALA A 462 38.35 -37.27 -33.29
CA ALA A 462 39.24 -36.15 -33.59
C ALA A 462 39.68 -36.17 -35.07
N LEU A 463 40.04 -37.33 -35.62
CA LEU A 463 40.35 -37.48 -37.05
C LEU A 463 39.17 -37.17 -37.94
N ALA A 464 37.97 -37.67 -37.61
CA ALA A 464 36.76 -37.39 -38.37
C ALA A 464 36.45 -35.88 -38.43
N LEU A 465 36.67 -35.18 -37.29
CA LEU A 465 36.51 -33.73 -37.21
C LEU A 465 37.52 -33.00 -38.10
N LEU A 466 38.79 -33.41 -38.09
CA LEU A 466 39.84 -32.86 -38.95
C LEU A 466 39.65 -33.18 -40.44
N GLN A 467 39.10 -34.35 -40.77
CA GLN A 467 38.83 -34.75 -42.16
C GLN A 467 37.81 -33.84 -42.84
N ASN A 468 36.87 -33.25 -42.09
CA ASN A 468 35.88 -32.29 -42.59
C ASN A 468 35.27 -32.75 -43.95
N VAL A 469 34.86 -34.02 -44.00
CA VAL A 469 34.44 -34.73 -45.23
C VAL A 469 33.28 -34.03 -45.95
N GLU A 470 32.53 -33.19 -45.24
CA GLU A 470 31.32 -32.53 -45.74
C GLU A 470 31.47 -31.00 -45.91
N GLY A 471 32.63 -30.41 -45.61
CA GLY A 471 32.85 -28.96 -45.70
C GLY A 471 31.96 -28.11 -44.77
N LYS A 472 31.44 -28.71 -43.70
CA LYS A 472 30.47 -28.10 -42.77
C LYS A 472 31.11 -27.22 -41.67
N TYR A 473 32.43 -27.23 -41.57
CA TYR A 473 33.18 -26.59 -40.49
C TYR A 473 34.28 -25.67 -41.01
N GLU A 474 34.46 -24.53 -40.36
CA GLU A 474 35.68 -23.72 -40.49
C GLU A 474 36.66 -24.20 -39.42
N ILE A 475 37.80 -24.77 -39.82
CA ILE A 475 38.86 -25.18 -38.91
C ILE A 475 40.07 -24.30 -39.18
N ASP A 476 40.60 -23.67 -38.14
CA ASP A 476 41.91 -23.02 -38.19
C ASP A 476 43.00 -24.10 -38.21
N ASN A 477 43.58 -24.33 -39.38
CA ASN A 477 44.59 -25.35 -39.59
C ASN A 477 45.85 -25.10 -38.75
N ASP A 478 46.20 -23.84 -38.47
CA ASP A 478 47.38 -23.50 -37.68
C ASP A 478 47.15 -23.83 -36.21
N HIS A 479 45.98 -23.45 -35.67
CA HIS A 479 45.61 -23.80 -34.30
C HIS A 479 45.43 -25.31 -34.10
N ALA A 480 44.78 -26.00 -35.05
CA ALA A 480 44.61 -27.45 -35.02
C ALA A 480 45.98 -28.18 -35.08
N MET A 481 46.95 -27.63 -35.81
CA MET A 481 48.31 -28.18 -35.89
C MET A 481 49.04 -28.05 -34.55
N VAL A 482 48.94 -26.89 -33.89
CA VAL A 482 49.52 -26.68 -32.55
C VAL A 482 48.92 -27.68 -31.55
N LEU A 483 47.59 -27.83 -31.54
CA LEU A 483 46.92 -28.80 -30.66
C LEU A 483 47.36 -30.24 -30.93
N ALA A 484 47.44 -30.65 -32.20
CA ALA A 484 47.86 -31.99 -32.58
C ALA A 484 49.32 -32.27 -32.19
N GLN A 485 50.23 -31.30 -32.35
CA GLN A 485 51.63 -31.40 -31.93
C GLN A 485 51.78 -31.46 -30.40
N MET A 486 51.08 -30.59 -29.65
CA MET A 486 51.13 -30.60 -28.18
C MET A 486 50.68 -31.92 -27.56
N HIS A 487 49.76 -32.63 -28.22
CA HIS A 487 49.22 -33.92 -27.78
C HIS A 487 49.90 -35.14 -28.44
N ASN A 488 50.94 -34.97 -29.26
CA ASN A 488 51.59 -36.04 -30.03
C ASN A 488 50.62 -36.85 -30.91
N PHE A 489 49.59 -36.21 -31.45
CA PHE A 489 48.56 -36.86 -32.25
C PHE A 489 49.01 -37.11 -33.69
N LYS A 490 49.79 -38.18 -33.88
CA LYS A 490 50.47 -38.51 -35.13
C LYS A 490 49.56 -38.52 -36.37
N ALA A 491 48.41 -39.19 -36.28
CA ALA A 491 47.48 -39.30 -37.41
C ALA A 491 46.89 -37.94 -37.82
N GLY A 492 46.60 -37.06 -36.85
CA GLY A 492 46.11 -35.70 -37.13
C GLY A 492 47.19 -34.78 -37.68
N ILE A 493 48.44 -34.90 -37.21
CA ILE A 493 49.59 -34.12 -37.72
C ILE A 493 49.82 -34.42 -39.21
N LEU A 494 49.88 -35.71 -39.57
CA LEU A 494 50.09 -36.13 -40.96
C LEU A 494 48.96 -35.63 -41.88
N LEU A 495 47.71 -35.74 -41.42
CA LEU A 495 46.54 -35.28 -42.16
C LEU A 495 46.52 -33.76 -42.36
N LEU A 496 46.91 -32.99 -41.34
CA LEU A 496 47.01 -31.54 -41.43
C LEU A 496 48.14 -31.10 -42.36
N TYR A 497 49.30 -31.77 -42.35
CA TYR A 497 50.37 -31.51 -43.29
C TYR A 497 49.97 -31.82 -44.74
N GLU A 498 49.22 -32.91 -44.95
CA GLU A 498 48.69 -33.27 -46.27
C GLU A 498 47.70 -32.21 -46.77
N LYS A 499 46.76 -31.77 -45.93
CA LYS A 499 45.80 -30.71 -46.27
C LYS A 499 46.46 -29.36 -46.58
N SER A 500 47.52 -29.02 -45.86
CA SER A 500 48.30 -27.79 -46.09
C SER A 500 49.33 -27.92 -47.22
N LYS A 501 49.40 -29.06 -47.92
CA LYS A 501 50.38 -29.38 -48.99
C LYS A 501 51.84 -29.26 -48.55
N LEU A 502 52.10 -29.47 -47.26
CA LEU A 502 53.44 -29.41 -46.66
C LEU A 502 54.13 -30.79 -46.71
N PHE A 503 54.19 -31.39 -47.90
CA PHE A 503 54.78 -32.71 -48.13
C PHE A 503 56.24 -32.86 -47.63
N PRO A 504 57.10 -31.82 -47.73
CA PRO A 504 58.45 -31.91 -47.16
C PRO A 504 58.48 -32.08 -45.63
N GLN A 505 57.46 -31.58 -44.92
CA GLN A 505 57.35 -31.73 -43.47
C GLN A 505 56.84 -33.12 -43.08
N ILE A 506 55.99 -33.75 -43.91
CA ILE A 506 55.59 -35.16 -43.75
C ILE A 506 56.82 -36.07 -43.84
N LEU A 507 57.68 -35.83 -44.83
CA LEU A 507 58.92 -36.58 -45.00
C LEU A 507 59.85 -36.42 -43.80
N ARG A 508 60.07 -35.17 -43.34
CA ARG A 508 60.88 -34.90 -42.13
C ARG A 508 60.31 -35.56 -40.89
N TYR A 509 58.99 -35.51 -40.71
CA TYR A 509 58.33 -36.14 -39.58
C TYR A 509 58.54 -37.66 -39.56
N HIS A 510 58.36 -38.35 -40.70
CA HIS A 510 58.64 -39.79 -40.78
C HIS A 510 60.14 -40.13 -40.64
N MET A 511 61.03 -39.25 -41.09
CA MET A 511 62.49 -39.40 -40.90
C MET A 511 62.91 -39.20 -39.44
N GLU A 512 62.29 -38.27 -38.70
CA GLU A 512 62.56 -38.03 -37.28
C GLU A 512 62.01 -39.13 -36.36
N HIS A 513 61.04 -39.92 -36.83
CA HIS A 513 60.43 -41.04 -36.10
C HIS A 513 60.91 -42.43 -36.57
N ASP A 514 61.98 -42.49 -37.38
CA ASP A 514 62.58 -43.73 -37.91
C ASP A 514 61.62 -44.64 -38.73
N GLU A 515 60.59 -44.06 -39.36
CA GLU A 515 59.58 -44.82 -40.11
C GLU A 515 59.94 -44.99 -41.59
N HIS A 516 61.02 -45.72 -41.86
CA HIS A 516 61.62 -45.83 -43.20
C HIS A 516 60.66 -46.30 -44.32
N VAL A 517 59.68 -47.15 -43.99
CA VAL A 517 58.66 -47.61 -44.97
C VAL A 517 57.75 -46.46 -45.40
N ASN A 518 57.28 -45.67 -44.44
CA ASN A 518 56.41 -44.52 -44.69
C ASN A 518 57.14 -43.40 -45.43
N VAL A 519 58.46 -43.23 -45.23
CA VAL A 519 59.29 -42.28 -46.00
C VAL A 519 59.30 -42.65 -47.48
N ILE A 520 59.49 -43.93 -47.81
CA ILE A 520 59.51 -44.41 -49.20
C ILE A 520 58.13 -44.23 -49.85
N ASP A 521 57.06 -44.55 -49.12
CA ASP A 521 55.69 -44.41 -49.62
C ASP A 521 55.27 -42.94 -49.77
N THR A 522 55.73 -42.04 -48.90
CA THR A 522 55.53 -40.58 -49.05
C THR A 522 56.23 -40.06 -50.30
N CYS A 523 57.48 -40.48 -50.55
CA CYS A 523 58.20 -40.15 -51.79
C CYS A 523 57.52 -40.71 -53.04
N ARG A 524 56.89 -41.90 -52.97
CA ARG A 524 56.15 -42.48 -54.11
C ARG A 524 54.84 -41.75 -54.40
N ASN A 525 54.17 -41.27 -53.36
CA ASN A 525 52.85 -40.65 -53.48
C ASN A 525 52.91 -39.16 -53.82
N TYR A 526 53.95 -38.44 -53.39
CA TYR A 526 54.04 -36.98 -53.49
C TYR A 526 55.33 -36.43 -54.13
N GLY A 527 56.27 -37.31 -54.49
CA GLY A 527 57.57 -36.97 -55.07
C GLY A 527 57.59 -36.77 -56.58
#